data_AF-A0A9E2J484-F1
#
_entry.id   AF-A0A9E2J484-F1
#
_cell.length_a   1.000
_cell.length_b   1.000
_cell.length_c   1.000
_cell.angle_alpha   90.00
_cell.angle_beta   90.00
_cell.angle_gamma   90.00
#
_symmetry.space_group_name_H-M   'P 1'
#
loop_
_entity.id
_entity.type
_entity.pdbx_description
1 polymer ?
#
loop_
_entity_poly.entity_id
_entity_poly.type
_entity_poly.pdbx_seq_one_letter_code
_entity_poly.pdbx_strand_id
1 'polypeptide(L)' 'MHIDLLEEITALVDGEISDAKRVIELSDIINSDNNLGFERFIQSKIKSVCSQRLAKEKTPISIVESIKSKIFLL' A
#
# COMPACT_ATOMS: atom_id res chain seq x y z
N MET A 1 9.78 18.22 14.51
CA MET A 1 9.21 16.91 14.91
C MET A 1 8.23 16.39 13.84
N HIS A 2 8.55 16.56 12.54
CA HIS A 2 7.71 16.10 11.41
C HIS A 2 8.33 14.94 10.61
N ILE A 3 9.60 14.61 10.87
CA ILE A 3 10.35 13.59 10.12
C ILE A 3 9.84 12.18 10.49
N ASP A 4 9.57 11.95 11.78
CA ASP A 4 9.18 10.65 12.31
C ASP A 4 7.85 10.13 11.72
N LEU A 5 6.88 11.01 11.49
CA LEU A 5 5.56 10.61 10.97
C LEU A 5 5.61 10.25 9.48
N LEU A 6 6.45 10.91 8.68
CA LEU A 6 6.61 10.59 7.26
C LEU A 6 7.27 9.22 7.08
N GLU A 7 8.26 8.91 7.92
CA GLU A 7 8.89 7.58 7.96
C GLU A 7 7.89 6.49 8.35
N GLU A 8 7.03 6.74 9.33
CA GLU A 8 5.97 5.80 9.70
C GLU A 8 4.93 5.61 8.58
N ILE A 9 4.62 6.64 7.80
CA ILE A 9 3.78 6.50 6.60
C ILE A 9 4.46 5.60 5.57
N THR A 10 5.77 5.74 5.37
CA THR A 10 6.55 4.88 4.47
C THR A 10 6.51 3.42 4.95
N ALA A 11 6.80 3.18 6.23
CA ALA A 11 6.73 1.84 6.82
C ALA A 11 5.32 1.23 6.72
N LEU A 12 4.26 2.05 6.87
CA LEU A 12 2.88 1.61 6.68
C LEU A 12 2.58 1.21 5.24
N VAL A 13 3.01 2.02 4.26
CA VAL A 13 2.89 1.70 2.82
C VAL A 13 3.70 0.47 2.46
N ASP A 14 4.83 0.27 3.14
CA ASP A 14 5.69 -0.88 2.98
C ASP A 14 5.17 -2.17 3.61
N GLY A 15 4.24 -2.04 4.56
CA GLY A 15 3.69 -3.17 5.30
C GLY A 15 4.65 -3.68 6.36
N GLU A 16 5.59 -2.83 6.81
CA GLU A 16 6.64 -3.18 7.77
C GLU A 16 6.21 -2.96 9.23
N ILE A 17 5.06 -2.32 9.45
CA ILE A 17 4.47 -2.15 10.77
C ILE A 17 3.72 -3.42 11.16
N SER A 18 4.28 -4.18 12.10
CA SER A 18 3.69 -5.43 12.57
C SER A 18 2.64 -5.24 13.69
N ASP A 19 2.66 -4.09 14.38
CA ASP A 19 1.69 -3.79 15.43
C ASP A 19 0.37 -3.30 14.83
N ALA A 20 -0.67 -4.13 14.94
CA ALA A 20 -2.00 -3.82 14.43
C ALA A 20 -2.62 -2.57 15.06
N LYS A 21 -2.34 -2.29 16.34
CA LYS A 21 -2.86 -1.09 17.01
C LYS A 21 -2.23 0.16 16.40
N ARG A 22 -0.92 0.12 16.16
CA ARG A 22 -0.20 1.23 15.52
C ARG A 22 -0.67 1.49 14.09
N VAL A 23 -0.94 0.43 13.33
CA VAL A 23 -1.53 0.53 11.98
C VAL A 23 -2.87 1.27 12.00
N ILE A 24 -3.74 0.94 12.96
CA ILE A 24 -5.04 1.61 13.11
C ILE A 24 -4.86 3.08 13.48
N GLU A 25 -4.03 3.38 14.50
CA GLU A 25 -3.75 4.75 14.92
C GLU A 25 -3.20 5.62 13.78
N LEU A 26 -2.21 5.12 13.04
CA LEU A 26 -1.65 5.83 11.89
C LEU A 26 -2.69 6.03 10.79
N SER A 27 -3.55 5.03 10.56
CA SER A 27 -4.62 5.15 9.57
C SER A 27 -5.60 6.26 9.95
N ASP A 28 -5.99 6.37 11.22
CA ASP A 28 -6.86 7.42 11.71
C ASP A 28 -6.23 8.81 11.59
N ILE A 29 -4.95 8.94 11.98
CA ILE A 29 -4.18 10.20 11.83
C ILE A 29 -4.15 10.63 10.37
N ILE A 30 -3.76 9.73 9.46
CA ILE A 30 -3.65 10.01 8.02
C ILE A 30 -5.01 10.38 7.43
N ASN A 31 -6.08 9.71 7.84
CA ASN A 31 -7.43 9.99 7.35
C ASN A 31 -7.97 11.34 7.85
N SER A 32 -7.47 11.82 8.99
CA SER A 32 -7.86 13.12 9.56
C SER A 32 -7.10 14.32 8.98
N ASP A 33 -5.99 14.10 8.27
CA ASP A 33 -5.14 15.15 7.70
C ASP A 33 -4.97 14.95 6.19
N ASN A 34 -5.53 15.87 5.40
CA ASN A 34 -5.47 15.81 3.94
C ASN A 34 -4.06 15.83 3.37
N ASN A 35 -3.11 16.50 4.03
CA ASN A 35 -1.72 16.54 3.57
C ASN A 35 -1.07 15.18 3.76
N LEU A 36 -1.27 14.54 4.92
CA LEU A 36 -0.76 13.19 5.18
C LEU A 36 -1.44 12.14 4.31
N GLY A 37 -2.75 12.30 4.06
CA GLY A 37 -3.50 11.49 3.10
C GLY A 37 -2.90 11.57 1.70
N PHE A 38 -2.53 12.78 1.26
CA PHE A 38 -1.85 12.98 -0.02
C PHE A 38 -0.44 12.36 -0.03
N GLU A 39 0.34 12.52 1.04
CA GLU A 39 1.68 11.90 1.16
C GLU A 39 1.61 10.38 1.04
N ARG A 40 0.72 9.73 1.80
CA ARG A 40 0.49 8.28 1.72
C ARG A 40 0.11 7.85 0.30
N PHE A 41 -0.75 8.62 -0.37
CA PHE A 41 -1.15 8.36 -1.75
C PHE A 41 0.03 8.41 -2.71
N ILE A 42 0.87 9.46 -2.64
CA ILE A 42 2.05 9.61 -3.49
C ILE A 42 3.05 8.47 -3.27
N GLN A 43 3.36 8.15 -2.01
CA GLN A 43 4.28 7.05 -1.68
C GLN A 43 3.75 5.70 -2.20
N SER A 44 2.45 5.44 -2.05
CA SER A 44 1.80 4.23 -2.60
C SER A 44 1.90 4.16 -4.12
N LYS A 45 1.76 5.29 -4.83
CA LYS A 45 1.92 5.36 -6.28
C LYS A 45 3.36 5.10 -6.71
N ILE A 46 4.34 5.69 -6.02
CA ILE A 46 5.76 5.44 -6.29
C ILE A 46 6.07 3.95 -6.13
N LYS A 47 5.66 3.33 -5.03
CA LYS A 47 5.82 1.89 -4.80
C LYS A 47 5.21 1.04 -5.92
N SER A 48 3.99 1.36 -6.35
CA SER A 48 3.33 0.66 -7.46
C SER A 48 4.11 0.78 -8.77
N VAL A 49 4.60 1.98 -9.12
CA VAL A 49 5.38 2.20 -10.36
C VAL A 49 6.71 1.45 -10.30
N CYS A 50 7.42 1.52 -9.17
CA CYS A 50 8.66 0.79 -8.97
C CYS A 50 8.45 -0.72 -9.06
N SER A 51 7.40 -1.25 -8.43
CA SER A 51 7.06 -2.68 -8.48
C SER A 51 6.75 -3.15 -9.90
N GLN A 52 6.03 -2.35 -10.69
CA GLN A 52 5.75 -2.67 -12.10
C GLN A 52 7.00 -2.66 -12.97
N ARG A 53 7.91 -1.70 -12.76
CA ARG A 53 9.20 -1.65 -13.48
C ARG A 53 10.11 -2.82 -13.12
N LEU A 54 10.06 -3.26 -11.87
CA LEU A 54 10.86 -4.38 -11.36
C LEU A 54 10.21 -5.75 -11.59
N ALA A 55 8.97 -5.80 -12.08
CA ALA A 55 8.29 -7.04 -12.39
C ALA A 55 9.00 -7.74 -13.56
N LYS A 56 9.84 -8.73 -13.23
CA LYS A 56 10.64 -9.48 -14.20
C LYS A 56 9.83 -10.51 -14.97
N GLU A 57 8.73 -10.99 -14.39
CA GLU A 57 7.93 -12.09 -14.93
C GLU A 57 6.47 -11.67 -15.07
N LYS A 58 5.84 -12.07 -16.18
CA LYS A 58 4.40 -11.92 -16.34
C LYS A 58 3.70 -12.93 -15.46
N THR A 59 2.62 -12.51 -14.80
CA THR A 59 1.74 -13.44 -14.07
C THR A 59 1.24 -14.54 -15.01
N PRO A 60 1.39 -15.83 -14.66
CA PRO A 60 0.89 -16.94 -15.48
C PRO A 60 -0.62 -16.82 -15.76
N ILE A 61 -1.03 -17.15 -17.00
CA ILE A 61 -2.43 -17.06 -17.45
C ILE A 61 -3.36 -17.89 -16.55
N SER A 62 -2.92 -19.08 -16.10
CA SER A 62 -3.70 -19.93 -15.21
C SER A 62 -4.06 -19.28 -13.87
N ILE A 63 -3.16 -18.45 -13.32
CA ILE A 63 -3.44 -17.67 -12.10
C ILE A 63 -4.46 -16.58 -12.40
N VAL A 64 -4.31 -15.88 -13.52
CA VAL A 64 -5.25 -14.83 -13.95
C VAL A 64 -6.65 -15.40 -14.16
N GLU A 65 -6.79 -16.54 -14.83
CA GLU A 65 -8.06 -17.23 -15.05
C GLU A 65 -8.68 -17.73 -13.73
N SER A 66 -7.87 -18.29 -12.83
CA SER A 66 -8.33 -18.70 -11.50
C SER A 66 -8.93 -17.54 -10.71
N ILE A 67 -8.25 -16.38 -10.69
CA ILE A 67 -8.76 -15.18 -9.99
C ILE A 67 -10.04 -14.66 -10.65
N LYS A 68 -10.08 -14.55 -11.98
CA LYS A 68 -11.27 -14.10 -12.72
C LYS A 68 -12.49 -14.97 -12.41
N SER A 69 -12.31 -16.29 -12.37
CA SER A 69 -13.42 -17.22 -12.06
C SER A 69 -14.00 -17.01 -10.67
N LYS A 70 -13.19 -16.63 -9.68
CA LYS A 70 -13.64 -16.37 -8.30
C LYS A 70 -14.36 -15.03 -8.15
N ILE A 71 -13.94 -14.01 -8.90
CA ILE A 71 -14.59 -12.68 -8.87
C ILE A 71 -15.96 -12.74 -9.55
N PHE A 72 -16.11 -13.51 -10.64
CA PHE A 72 -17.38 -13.62 -11.37
C PHE A 72 -18.46 -14.45 -10.64
N LEU A 73 -18.10 -15.11 -9.54
CA LEU A 73 -19.01 -15.87 -8.68
C LEU A 73 -19.52 -15.07 -7.46
N LEU A 74 -19.11 -13.81 -7.33
CA LEU A 74 -19.61 -12.84 -6.34
C LEU A 74 -20.54 -11.84 -7.03
#